data_AF-A0A486VGK6-F1
#
_entry.id   AF-A0A486VGK6-F1
#
_cell.length_a   1.000
_cell.length_b   1.000
_cell.length_c   1.000
_cell.angle_alpha   90.00
_cell.angle_beta   90.00
_cell.angle_gamma   90.00
#
_symmetry.space_group_name_H-M   'P 1'
#
loop_
_entity.id
_entity.type
_entity.pdbx_description
1 polymer ?
#
loop_
_entity_poly.entity_id
_entity_poly.type
_entity_poly.pdbx_seq_one_letter_code
_entity_poly.pdbx_strand_id
1 'polypeptide(L)'
;MFWRKEQIPVKITMEDGQVFCMYVQGTMSSRNKVDLCPAPFDKDNRVRLPLERISTIESGVNDAVTHDFVGRVTVHPDYVDNRPSRRDFFKICRQAHENQKSVRVYMADGREIEGVSLGVDACQVTLAVGNGRKMIVLFDWVERILPF
;
A
#
# COMPACT_ATOMS: atom_id res chain seq x y z
N MET A 1 7.15 -4.12 23.10
CA MET A 1 6.18 -5.15 22.65
C MET A 1 6.62 -6.49 23.22
N PHE A 2 5.75 -7.12 24.04
CA PHE A 2 6.06 -8.32 24.83
C PHE A 2 6.63 -9.48 23.99
N TRP A 3 5.94 -9.88 22.91
CA TRP A 3 6.34 -11.03 22.08
C TRP A 3 7.71 -10.90 21.42
N ARG A 4 8.11 -9.69 20.99
CA ARG A 4 9.44 -9.45 20.42
C ARG A 4 10.55 -9.64 21.47
N LYS A 5 10.33 -9.16 22.70
CA LYS A 5 11.33 -9.24 23.78
C LYS A 5 11.55 -10.69 24.21
N GLU A 6 10.45 -11.43 24.34
CA GLU A 6 10.45 -12.83 24.75
C GLU A 6 10.75 -13.79 23.59
N GLN A 7 10.92 -13.28 22.36
CA GLN A 7 11.20 -14.07 21.15
C GLN A 7 10.18 -15.21 20.95
N ILE A 8 8.92 -14.94 21.28
CA ILE A 8 7.85 -15.93 21.16
C ILE A 8 7.26 -15.82 19.73
N PRO A 9 7.22 -16.92 18.95
CA PRO A 9 6.55 -16.89 17.65
C PRO A 9 5.05 -16.69 17.84
N VAL A 10 4.46 -16.01 16.86
CA VAL A 10 3.03 -15.71 16.84
C VAL A 10 2.39 -16.26 15.57
N LYS A 11 1.15 -16.71 15.72
CA LYS A 11 0.23 -16.95 14.62
C LYS A 11 -0.67 -15.73 14.47
N ILE A 12 -0.58 -15.07 13.33
CA ILE A 12 -1.41 -13.93 12.96
C ILE A 12 -2.41 -14.40 11.92
N THR A 13 -3.70 -14.19 12.20
CA THR A 13 -4.77 -14.42 11.24
C THR A 13 -5.25 -13.07 10.71
N MET A 14 -5.34 -12.95 9.40
CA MET A 14 -5.87 -11.78 8.71
C MET A 14 -7.39 -11.87 8.60
N GLU A 15 -8.04 -10.75 8.32
CA GLU A 15 -9.50 -10.66 8.09
C GLU A 15 -9.98 -11.51 6.90
N ASP A 16 -9.13 -11.73 5.90
CA ASP A 16 -9.40 -12.53 4.70
C ASP A 16 -9.07 -14.04 4.88
N GLY A 17 -8.69 -14.43 6.10
CA GLY A 17 -8.35 -15.81 6.44
C GLY A 17 -6.90 -16.21 6.15
N GLN A 18 -6.06 -15.33 5.60
CA GLN A 18 -4.62 -15.60 5.49
C GLN A 18 -3.98 -15.75 6.87
N VAL A 19 -3.03 -16.68 6.99
CA VAL A 19 -2.35 -16.98 8.26
C VAL A 19 -0.84 -16.86 8.11
N PHE A 20 -0.20 -16.20 9.07
CA PHE A 20 1.25 -16.06 9.15
C PHE A 20 1.75 -16.54 10.52
N CYS A 21 2.64 -17.52 10.53
CA CYS A 21 3.25 -18.06 11.76
C CYS A 21 4.74 -17.69 11.79
N MET A 22 5.10 -16.63 12.52
CA MET A 22 6.43 -16.00 12.44
C MET A 22 6.79 -15.25 13.74
N TYR A 23 8.03 -14.78 13.87
CA TYR A 23 8.46 -13.93 14.98
C TYR A 23 8.15 -12.46 14.73
N VAL A 24 7.79 -11.72 15.78
CA VAL A 24 7.59 -10.27 15.67
C VAL A 24 8.94 -9.54 15.64
N GLN A 25 9.27 -8.95 14.48
CA GLN A 25 10.46 -8.13 14.30
C GLN A 25 10.29 -6.73 14.91
N GLY A 26 9.08 -6.16 14.81
CA GLY A 26 8.77 -4.83 15.33
C GLY A 26 7.43 -4.28 14.84
N THR A 27 7.06 -3.11 15.34
CA THR A 27 5.85 -2.37 14.93
C THR A 27 6.23 -1.01 14.39
N MET A 28 5.63 -0.62 13.27
CA MET A 28 5.67 0.73 12.74
C MET A 28 4.39 1.47 13.15
N SER A 29 4.39 2.01 14.37
CA SER A 29 3.23 2.70 14.95
C SER A 29 2.72 3.87 14.09
N SER A 30 3.62 4.64 13.48
CA SER A 30 3.26 5.75 12.58
C SER A 30 2.62 5.32 11.26
N ARG A 31 2.69 4.03 10.91
CA ARG A 31 2.17 3.49 9.64
C ARG A 31 1.13 2.39 9.85
N ASN A 32 0.67 2.19 11.08
CA ASN A 32 -0.28 1.14 11.46
C ASN A 32 0.12 -0.26 10.95
N LYS A 33 1.41 -0.64 11.08
CA LYS A 33 1.95 -1.89 10.53
C LYS A 33 2.77 -2.68 11.55
N VAL A 34 2.81 -4.00 11.37
CA VAL A 34 3.69 -4.93 12.09
C VAL A 34 4.61 -5.66 11.11
N ASP A 35 5.84 -5.89 11.52
CA ASP A 35 6.85 -6.62 10.77
C ASP A 35 7.09 -7.99 11.43
N LEU A 36 7.04 -9.03 10.61
CA LEU A 36 7.28 -10.42 10.97
C LEU A 36 8.52 -10.97 10.27
N CYS A 37 9.19 -11.93 10.89
CA CYS A 37 10.41 -12.53 10.37
C CYS A 37 10.50 -14.04 10.70
N PRO A 38 11.20 -14.85 9.87
CA PRO A 38 11.20 -16.31 10.00
C PRO A 38 12.07 -16.83 11.17
N ALA A 39 12.98 -15.99 11.65
CA ALA A 39 13.81 -16.25 12.83
C ALA A 39 13.89 -14.99 13.71
N PRO A 40 14.14 -15.12 15.02
CA PRO A 40 14.33 -13.97 15.90
C PRO A 40 15.39 -12.99 15.35
N PHE A 41 15.02 -11.72 15.24
CA PHE A 41 15.89 -10.63 14.77
C PHE A 41 16.39 -10.73 13.32
N ASP A 42 15.85 -11.61 12.48
CA ASP A 42 16.14 -11.62 11.05
C ASP A 42 15.75 -10.25 10.43
N LYS A 43 16.69 -9.64 9.69
CA LYS A 43 16.56 -8.32 9.05
C LYS A 43 16.40 -8.41 7.54
N ASP A 44 16.73 -9.55 6.96
CA ASP A 44 16.79 -9.74 5.52
C ASP A 44 15.44 -10.23 5.03
N ASN A 45 14.83 -11.15 5.77
CA ASN A 45 13.54 -11.73 5.45
C ASN A 45 12.43 -11.12 6.30
N ARG A 46 11.41 -10.58 5.64
CA ARG A 46 10.32 -9.88 6.33
C ARG A 46 8.96 -9.97 5.65
N VAL A 47 7.92 -10.21 6.44
CA VAL A 47 6.53 -10.00 6.05
C VAL A 47 5.97 -8.81 6.83
N ARG A 48 5.49 -7.78 6.12
CA ARG A 48 4.90 -6.58 6.73
C ARG A 48 3.39 -6.61 6.58
N LEU A 49 2.67 -6.55 7.68
CA LEU A 49 1.20 -6.62 7.73
C LEU A 49 0.60 -5.30 8.24
N PRO A 50 -0.54 -4.85 7.70
CA PRO A 50 -1.30 -3.74 8.26
C PRO A 50 -2.09 -4.22 9.49
N LEU A 51 -1.96 -3.50 10.61
CA LEU A 51 -2.57 -3.89 11.88
C LEU A 51 -4.10 -3.93 11.80
N GLU A 52 -4.72 -3.06 11.00
CA GLU A 52 -6.17 -3.00 10.81
C GLU A 52 -6.78 -4.23 10.14
N ARG A 53 -5.99 -5.02 9.40
CA ARG A 53 -6.46 -6.27 8.78
C ARG A 53 -6.18 -7.51 9.61
N ILE A 54 -5.59 -7.36 10.80
CA ILE A 54 -5.30 -8.48 11.69
C ILE A 54 -6.55 -8.78 12.51
N SER A 55 -7.10 -9.98 12.35
CA SER A 55 -8.26 -10.42 13.14
C SER A 55 -7.83 -11.00 14.48
N THR A 56 -6.75 -11.80 14.53
CA THR A 56 -6.24 -12.40 15.76
C THR A 56 -4.71 -12.51 15.79
N ILE A 57 -4.14 -12.49 16.99
CA ILE A 57 -2.72 -12.79 17.28
C ILE A 57 -2.68 -13.82 18.41
N GLU A 58 -2.12 -15.00 18.14
CA GLU A 58 -1.95 -16.09 19.10
C GLU A 58 -0.45 -16.34 19.32
N SER A 59 -0.02 -16.52 20.58
CA SER A 59 1.39 -16.72 20.94
C SER A 59 1.71 -18.17 21.33
N GLY A 60 2.93 -18.62 21.06
CA GLY A 60 3.40 -19.96 21.47
C GLY A 60 3.19 -21.05 20.42
N VAL A 61 2.95 -20.65 19.16
CA VAL A 61 2.75 -21.57 18.04
C VAL A 61 4.10 -21.94 17.42
N ASN A 62 4.83 -22.86 18.06
CA ASN A 62 6.18 -23.23 17.66
C ASN A 62 6.21 -24.18 16.44
N ASP A 63 5.27 -25.12 16.34
CA ASP A 63 5.34 -26.20 15.33
C ASP A 63 4.95 -25.74 13.91
N ALA A 64 4.39 -24.54 13.77
CA ALA A 64 3.89 -24.01 12.49
C ALA A 64 4.72 -22.84 11.94
N VAL A 65 5.86 -22.51 12.54
CA VAL A 65 6.66 -21.35 12.15
C VAL A 65 7.26 -21.55 10.75
N THR A 66 7.04 -20.59 9.86
CA THR A 66 7.56 -20.59 8.49
C THR A 66 9.03 -20.17 8.47
N HIS A 67 9.93 -21.08 8.83
CA HIS A 67 11.38 -20.82 8.90
C HIS A 67 12.07 -20.72 7.53
N ASP A 68 11.44 -21.25 6.48
CA ASP A 68 11.94 -21.32 5.11
C ASP A 68 11.60 -20.08 4.26
N PHE A 69 10.88 -19.10 4.83
CA PHE A 69 10.53 -17.88 4.12
C PHE A 69 11.79 -17.05 3.78
N VAL A 70 12.00 -16.80 2.49
CA VAL A 70 13.08 -15.95 1.97
C VAL A 70 12.49 -14.77 1.19
N GLY A 71 12.97 -13.57 1.49
CA GLY A 71 12.62 -12.34 0.78
C GLY A 71 11.76 -11.36 1.59
N ARG A 72 11.15 -10.40 0.91
CA ARG A 72 10.40 -9.30 1.55
C ARG A 72 9.03 -9.15 0.94
N VAL A 73 8.00 -9.30 1.77
CA VAL A 73 6.59 -9.14 1.39
C VAL A 73 5.98 -8.02 2.22
N THR A 74 5.15 -7.19 1.59
CA THR A 74 4.30 -6.23 2.29
C THR A 74 2.86 -6.48 1.87
N VAL A 75 2.05 -6.95 2.81
CA VAL A 75 0.61 -7.02 2.64
C VAL A 75 0.08 -5.60 2.73
N HIS A 76 -0.65 -5.21 1.69
CA HIS A 76 -1.29 -3.91 1.66
C HIS A 76 -2.64 -3.99 2.37
N PRO A 77 -3.08 -2.92 3.03
CA PRO A 77 -4.43 -2.85 3.53
C PRO A 77 -5.37 -2.75 2.34
N ASP A 78 -5.88 -3.89 1.84
CA ASP A 78 -6.83 -3.92 0.74
C ASP A 78 -8.22 -3.51 1.24
N TYR A 79 -8.31 -2.27 1.74
CA TYR A 79 -9.50 -1.45 2.01
C TYR A 79 -9.13 0.04 2.20
N VAL A 80 -7.93 0.48 1.80
CA VAL A 80 -7.72 1.92 1.65
C VAL A 80 -8.27 2.28 0.29
N ASP A 81 -9.43 2.93 0.30
CA ASP A 81 -9.86 3.88 -0.72
C ASP A 81 -8.58 4.60 -1.19
N ASN A 82 -7.97 4.12 -2.27
CA ASN A 82 -6.65 4.56 -2.74
C ASN A 82 -6.74 5.98 -3.34
N ARG A 83 -7.89 6.64 -3.09
CA ARG A 83 -8.19 8.00 -3.42
C ARG A 83 -7.02 8.81 -2.88
N PRO A 84 -6.19 9.35 -3.76
CA PRO A 84 -5.12 10.22 -3.31
C PRO A 84 -5.77 11.30 -2.44
N SER A 85 -5.15 11.71 -1.33
CA SER A 85 -5.63 12.92 -0.67
C SER A 85 -5.60 14.06 -1.70
N ARG A 86 -6.47 15.08 -1.59
CA ARG A 86 -6.43 16.23 -2.51
C ARG A 86 -5.00 16.77 -2.66
N ARG A 87 -4.29 16.88 -1.53
CA ARG A 87 -2.87 17.29 -1.49
C ARG A 87 -1.96 16.39 -2.31
N ASP A 88 -2.08 15.07 -2.17
CA ASP A 88 -1.22 14.12 -2.88
C ASP A 88 -1.58 14.04 -4.37
N PHE A 89 -2.86 14.14 -4.73
CA PHE A 89 -3.31 14.28 -6.11
C PHE A 89 -2.70 15.52 -6.75
N PHE A 90 -2.79 16.68 -6.09
CA PHE A 90 -2.18 17.91 -6.59
C PHE A 90 -0.68 17.79 -6.74
N LYS A 91 0.00 17.19 -5.77
CA LYS A 91 1.44 16.98 -5.82
C LYS A 91 1.85 16.09 -7.00
N ILE A 92 1.16 14.97 -7.21
CA ILE A 92 1.44 14.03 -8.30
C ILE A 92 1.18 14.69 -9.66
N CYS A 93 0.03 15.32 -9.85
CA CYS A 93 -0.32 15.98 -11.10
C CYS A 93 0.62 17.16 -11.40
N ARG A 94 0.99 17.95 -10.40
CA ARG A 94 1.92 19.08 -10.56
C ARG A 94 3.30 18.58 -10.98
N GLN A 95 3.80 17.55 -10.29
CA GLN A 95 5.07 16.92 -10.62
C GLN A 95 5.03 16.29 -12.02
N ALA A 96 3.93 15.66 -12.42
CA ALA A 96 3.79 15.11 -13.76
C ALA A 96 3.78 16.20 -14.83
N HIS A 97 3.09 17.32 -14.58
CA HIS A 97 3.07 18.46 -15.48
C HIS A 97 4.46 19.11 -15.64
N GLU A 98 5.14 19.41 -14.53
CA GLU A 98 6.48 20.02 -14.52
C GLU A 98 7.50 19.13 -15.25
N ASN A 99 7.38 17.81 -15.13
CA ASN A 99 8.29 16.86 -15.76
C ASN A 99 7.79 16.31 -17.11
N GLN A 100 6.69 16.84 -17.66
CA GLN A 100 6.06 16.36 -18.90
C GLN A 100 5.83 14.84 -18.92
N LYS A 101 5.48 14.27 -17.77
CA LYS A 101 5.22 12.83 -17.61
C LYS A 101 3.78 12.46 -17.91
N SER A 102 3.61 11.20 -18.30
CA SER A 102 2.27 10.63 -18.45
C SER A 102 1.71 10.27 -17.08
N VAL A 103 0.39 10.30 -16.96
CA VAL A 103 -0.33 9.79 -15.80
C VAL A 103 -1.38 8.78 -16.23
N ARG A 104 -1.58 7.76 -15.41
CA ARG A 104 -2.71 6.83 -15.50
C ARG A 104 -3.63 7.12 -14.33
N VAL A 105 -4.89 7.36 -14.63
CA VAL A 105 -5.94 7.64 -13.67
C VAL A 105 -6.93 6.49 -13.68
N TYR A 106 -7.19 5.93 -12.50
CA TYR A 106 -8.20 4.91 -12.26
C TYR A 106 -9.42 5.61 -11.67
N MET A 107 -10.53 5.51 -12.36
CA MET A 107 -11.79 6.15 -12.00
C MET A 107 -12.61 5.24 -11.09
N ALA A 108 -13.42 5.82 -10.20
CA ALA A 108 -14.30 5.08 -9.30
C ALA A 108 -15.38 4.25 -10.03
N ASP A 109 -15.59 4.49 -11.33
CA ASP A 109 -16.48 3.69 -12.18
C ASP A 109 -15.75 2.55 -12.91
N GLY A 110 -14.49 2.28 -12.57
CA GLY A 110 -13.67 1.21 -13.13
C GLY A 110 -12.94 1.56 -14.43
N ARG A 111 -13.07 2.79 -14.95
CA ARG A 111 -12.34 3.21 -16.16
C ARG A 111 -10.88 3.54 -15.88
N GLU A 112 -10.02 3.25 -16.85
CA GLU A 112 -8.62 3.68 -16.87
C GLU A 112 -8.41 4.76 -17.94
N ILE A 113 -7.78 5.86 -17.56
CA ILE A 113 -7.51 7.01 -18.43
C ILE A 113 -6.01 7.29 -18.42
N GLU A 114 -5.39 7.31 -19.59
CA GLU A 114 -3.98 7.66 -19.77
C GLU A 114 -3.82 8.95 -20.56
N GLY A 115 -2.90 9.81 -20.12
CA GLY A 115 -2.55 11.00 -20.87
C GLY A 115 -1.41 11.80 -20.24
N VAL A 116 -0.89 12.76 -21.00
CA VAL A 116 0.14 13.69 -20.53
C VAL A 116 -0.54 14.82 -19.76
N SER A 117 -0.02 15.15 -18.57
CA SER A 117 -0.60 16.22 -17.75
C SER A 117 -0.32 17.60 -18.35
N LEU A 118 -1.39 18.32 -18.71
CA LEU A 118 -1.32 19.69 -19.25
C LEU A 118 -1.51 20.77 -18.17
N GLY A 119 -1.77 20.38 -16.93
CA GLY A 119 -1.98 21.29 -15.82
C GLY A 119 -3.04 20.81 -14.83
N VAL A 120 -3.01 21.39 -13.64
CA VAL A 120 -3.86 21.04 -12.50
C VAL A 120 -4.52 22.29 -11.94
N ASP A 121 -5.77 22.18 -11.51
CA ASP A 121 -6.52 23.20 -10.76
C ASP A 121 -7.20 22.53 -9.56
N ALA A 122 -7.68 23.29 -8.56
CA ALA A 122 -8.05 22.87 -7.20
C ALA A 122 -8.98 21.65 -7.04
N CYS A 123 -9.62 21.17 -8.11
CA CYS A 123 -10.41 19.93 -8.13
C CYS A 123 -10.22 19.06 -9.40
N GLN A 124 -9.33 19.40 -10.32
CA GLN A 124 -9.25 18.75 -11.64
C GLN A 124 -7.84 18.69 -12.23
N VAL A 125 -7.60 17.70 -13.09
CA VAL A 125 -6.42 17.64 -13.97
C VAL A 125 -6.84 17.63 -15.43
N THR A 126 -6.13 18.39 -16.27
CA THR A 126 -6.31 18.35 -17.73
C THR A 126 -5.27 17.43 -18.33
N LEU A 127 -5.72 16.43 -19.09
CA LEU A 127 -4.87 15.45 -19.76
C LEU A 127 -4.96 15.62 -21.28
N ALA A 128 -3.82 15.55 -21.96
CA ALA A 128 -3.77 15.28 -23.38
C ALA A 128 -3.96 13.78 -23.60
N VAL A 129 -5.11 13.41 -24.14
CA VAL A 129 -5.44 12.03 -24.51
C VAL A 129 -5.40 11.96 -26.03
N GLY A 130 -4.77 10.93 -26.62
CA GLY A 130 -4.30 10.92 -28.02
C GLY A 130 -5.18 11.57 -29.10
N ASN A 131 -4.53 11.98 -30.20
CA ASN A 131 -5.11 12.71 -31.35
C ASN A 131 -5.55 14.15 -31.03
N GLY A 132 -4.75 14.89 -30.25
CA GLY A 132 -5.00 16.30 -29.95
C GLY A 132 -6.20 16.58 -29.03
N ARG A 133 -6.85 15.53 -28.53
CA ARG A 133 -7.99 15.66 -27.61
C ARG A 133 -7.51 15.97 -26.20
N LYS A 134 -8.35 16.72 -25.47
CA LYS A 134 -8.13 17.05 -24.06
C LYS A 134 -9.24 16.43 -23.23
N MET A 135 -8.89 15.89 -22.09
CA MET A 135 -9.82 15.32 -21.13
C MET A 135 -9.61 15.99 -19.78
N ILE A 136 -10.71 16.35 -19.12
CA ILE A 136 -10.69 16.86 -17.75
C ILE A 136 -11.10 15.72 -16.83
N VAL A 137 -10.26 15.44 -15.83
CA VAL A 137 -10.55 14.43 -14.81
C VAL A 137 -10.78 15.12 -13.47
N LEU A 138 -11.96 14.91 -12.89
CA LEU A 138 -12.39 15.49 -11.63
C LEU A 138 -11.92 14.61 -10.46
N PHE A 139 -11.23 15.22 -9.50
CA PHE A 139 -10.60 14.56 -8.36
C PHE A 139 -11.57 13.67 -7.57
N ASP A 140 -12.80 14.13 -7.32
CA ASP A 140 -13.75 13.41 -6.44
C ASP A 140 -14.15 12.02 -6.99
N TRP A 141 -13.86 11.76 -8.27
CA TRP A 141 -14.12 10.49 -8.97
C TRP A 141 -12.84 9.68 -9.24
N VAL A 142 -11.68 10.12 -8.76
CA VAL A 142 -10.40 9.43 -8.94
C VAL A 142 -10.19 8.47 -7.78
N GLU A 143 -10.13 7.18 -8.10
CA GLU A 143 -9.79 6.13 -7.15
C GLU A 143 -8.27 5.97 -7.00
N ARG A 144 -7.48 6.19 -8.05
CA ARG A 144 -6.01 6.12 -7.98
C ARG A 144 -5.36 6.91 -9.10
N ILE A 145 -4.18 7.47 -8.87
CA ILE A 145 -3.36 8.11 -9.91
C ILE A 145 -1.90 7.67 -9.81
N LEU A 146 -1.29 7.38 -10.95
CA LEU A 146 0.11 6.95 -11.06
C LEU A 146 0.85 7.75 -12.15
N PRO A 147 1.97 8.43 -11.84
CA PRO A 147 2.84 9.01 -12.85
C PRO A 147 3.81 7.96 -13.40
N PHE A 148 4.08 8.01 -14.72
CA PHE A 148 5.10 7.19 -15.37
C PHE A 148 5.86 7.98 -16.43
#